data_AF-A0A5K3EMM3-F1
#
_entry.id   AF-A0A5K3EMM3-F1
#
_cell.length_a   1.000
_cell.length_b   1.000
_cell.length_c   1.000
_cell.angle_alpha   90.00
_cell.angle_beta   90.00
_cell.angle_gamma   90.00
#
_symmetry.space_group_name_H-M   'P 1'
#
loop_
_entity.id
_entity.type
_entity.pdbx_description
1 polymer ?
#
loop_
_entity_poly.entity_id
_entity_poly.type
_entity_poly.pdbx_seq_one_letter_code
_entity_poly.pdbx_strand_id
1 'polypeptide(L)'
;MSFLWTLTAAFLYTEAAVITLLLLPIISSKTWNRIFKSRFVGMFTAYASLYFNGCLIILGLMLIEALRHVSAQNKVYQELKSNPSLYKPETESVYLMKLFRAQRNLYISGFSLFLWFVFRRLVTLIADHARVTVAGEASLAQAKSATEAAQRLMSGSPTSGSSSADTEGHLEVEITKLRGEINDLKEQLETEVAAHKRAKTQVEAITMQAKQATKEYDRVTAECQQLQKKLAAIGGDSEGKKKD
;
A
#
# COMPACT_ATOMS: atom_id res chain seq x y z
N MET A 1 25.42 -19.60 13.82
CA MET A 1 23.98 -19.56 13.49
C MET A 1 23.88 -19.23 12.01
N SER A 2 22.95 -19.81 11.24
CA SER A 2 22.81 -19.43 9.82
C SER A 2 22.47 -17.95 9.70
N PHE A 3 23.06 -17.26 8.72
CA PHE A 3 22.91 -15.82 8.47
C PHE A 3 21.43 -15.41 8.32
N LEU A 4 20.62 -16.29 7.74
CA LEU A 4 19.18 -16.13 7.58
C LEU A 4 18.46 -15.92 8.93
N TRP A 5 18.77 -16.73 9.95
CA TRP A 5 18.11 -16.64 11.26
C TRP A 5 18.55 -15.40 12.06
N THR A 6 19.78 -14.95 11.86
CA THR A 6 20.25 -13.68 12.46
C THR A 6 19.59 -12.48 11.79
N LEU A 7 19.34 -12.55 10.48
CA LEU A 7 18.61 -11.51 9.76
C LEU A 7 17.15 -11.45 10.20
N THR A 8 16.47 -12.59 10.33
CA THR A 8 15.08 -12.64 10.86
C THR A 8 15.00 -12.10 12.28
N ALA A 9 15.99 -12.40 13.14
CA ALA A 9 16.04 -11.85 14.50
C ALA A 9 16.27 -10.34 14.50
N ALA A 10 17.19 -9.83 13.67
CA ALA A 10 17.43 -8.40 13.53
C ALA A 10 16.18 -7.65 13.04
N PHE A 11 15.47 -8.24 12.07
CA PHE A 11 14.19 -7.72 11.59
C PHE A 11 13.14 -7.68 12.71
N LEU A 12 12.96 -8.76 13.46
CA LEU A 12 12.08 -8.81 14.63
C LEU A 12 12.39 -7.70 15.64
N TYR A 13 13.66 -7.50 15.99
CA TYR A 13 14.05 -6.46 16.95
C TYR A 13 13.78 -5.06 16.43
N THR A 14 13.98 -4.85 15.13
CA THR A 14 13.68 -3.58 14.47
C THR A 14 12.18 -3.31 14.48
N GLU A 15 11.35 -4.31 14.12
CA GLU A 15 9.90 -4.20 14.18
C GLU A 15 9.42 -3.90 15.60
N ALA A 16 9.91 -4.63 16.59
CA ALA A 16 9.55 -4.42 17.99
C ALA A 16 9.91 -2.99 18.45
N ALA A 17 11.12 -2.51 18.14
CA ALA A 17 11.53 -1.15 18.48
C ALA A 17 10.65 -0.09 17.81
N VAL A 18 10.34 -0.25 16.52
CA VAL A 18 9.47 0.67 15.78
C VAL A 18 8.04 0.67 16.31
N ILE A 19 7.48 -0.51 16.62
CA ILE A 19 6.13 -0.63 17.19
C ILE A 19 6.09 -0.02 18.59
N THR A 20 7.08 -0.30 19.44
CA THR A 20 7.17 0.32 20.77
C THR A 20 7.28 1.85 20.66
N LEU A 21 8.07 2.37 19.72
CA LEU A 21 8.17 3.80 19.45
C LEU A 21 6.82 4.40 18.98
N LEU A 22 6.08 3.69 18.13
CA LEU A 22 4.77 4.10 17.63
C LEU A 22 3.69 4.06 18.73
N LEU A 23 3.77 3.11 19.67
CA LEU A 23 2.83 2.97 20.79
C LEU A 23 3.12 3.94 21.94
N LEU A 24 4.35 4.46 22.04
CA LEU A 24 4.70 5.40 23.09
C LEU A 24 3.92 6.72 22.90
N PRO A 25 3.24 7.21 23.96
CA PRO A 25 2.48 8.47 23.91
C PRO A 25 3.37 9.73 23.83
N ILE A 26 4.67 9.55 23.60
CA ILE A 26 5.67 10.64 23.53
C ILE A 26 5.46 11.50 22.27
N ILE A 27 4.93 10.91 21.18
CA ILE A 27 4.77 11.61 19.90
C ILE A 27 3.29 11.91 19.68
N SER A 28 2.92 13.19 19.84
CA SER A 28 1.54 13.67 19.58
C SER A 28 1.07 13.33 18.16
N SER A 29 -0.23 13.04 18.01
CA SER A 29 -0.89 12.80 16.71
C SER A 29 -0.65 13.93 15.69
N LYS A 30 -0.38 15.16 16.15
CA LYS A 30 -0.02 16.30 15.29
C LYS A 30 1.38 16.15 14.67
N THR A 31 2.33 15.61 15.42
CA THR A 31 3.70 15.36 14.94
C THR A 31 3.72 14.22 13.93
N TRP A 32 2.99 13.14 14.23
CA TRP A 32 2.78 12.06 13.25
C TRP A 32 2.11 12.59 11.98
N ASN A 33 1.05 13.39 12.09
CA ASN A 33 0.38 13.97 10.91
C ASN A 33 1.34 14.80 10.04
N ARG A 34 2.25 15.57 10.65
CA ARG A 34 3.29 16.32 9.91
C ARG A 34 4.26 15.39 9.19
N ILE A 35 4.67 14.29 9.82
CA ILE A 35 5.53 13.26 9.22
C ILE A 35 4.78 12.55 8.08
N PHE A 36 3.53 12.14 8.28
CA PHE A 36 2.71 11.46 7.28
C PHE A 36 2.36 12.34 6.07
N LYS A 37 2.27 13.66 6.24
CA LYS A 37 2.10 14.62 5.14
C LYS A 37 3.40 14.92 4.38
N SER A 38 4.56 14.46 4.85
CA SER A 38 5.83 14.65 4.14
C SER A 38 5.82 13.89 2.81
N ARG A 39 6.45 14.49 1.78
CA ARG A 39 6.59 13.88 0.43
C ARG A 39 7.23 12.49 0.48
N PHE A 40 8.09 12.26 1.48
CA PHE A 40 8.76 10.97 1.70
C PHE A 40 7.76 9.87 2.07
N VAL A 41 6.78 10.17 2.93
CA VAL A 41 5.76 9.20 3.35
C VAL A 41 4.72 9.02 2.24
N GLY A 42 4.37 10.07 1.49
CA GLY A 42 3.49 9.97 0.33
C GLY A 42 4.04 9.09 -0.80
N MET A 43 5.36 9.06 -0.99
CA MET A 43 6.01 8.13 -1.92
C MET A 43 6.02 6.70 -1.37
N PHE A 44 6.25 6.55 -0.06
CA PHE A 44 6.25 5.26 0.60
C PHE A 44 4.85 4.63 0.59
N THR A 45 3.78 5.40 0.81
CA THR A 45 2.39 4.90 0.83
C THR A 45 1.93 4.38 -0.52
N ALA A 46 2.40 4.95 -1.64
CA ALA A 46 2.04 4.50 -2.98
C ALA A 46 2.52 3.06 -3.26
N TYR A 47 3.72 2.70 -2.78
CA TYR A 47 4.28 1.36 -2.92
C TYR A 47 4.16 0.51 -1.64
N ALA A 48 3.65 1.09 -0.55
CA ALA A 48 3.60 0.45 0.77
C ALA A 48 2.83 -0.87 0.70
N SER A 49 1.70 -0.92 0.02
CA SER A 49 0.90 -2.14 -0.10
C SER A 49 1.67 -3.29 -0.75
N LEU A 50 2.50 -2.99 -1.76
CA LEU A 50 3.34 -3.96 -2.44
C LEU A 50 4.49 -4.43 -1.53
N TYR A 51 5.18 -3.51 -0.84
CA TYR A 51 6.21 -3.87 0.14
C TYR A 51 5.65 -4.67 1.32
N PHE A 52 4.47 -4.29 1.84
CA PHE A 52 3.78 -4.97 2.92
C PHE A 52 3.44 -6.41 2.57
N ASN A 53 2.83 -6.62 1.41
CA ASN A 53 2.46 -7.95 0.95
C ASN A 53 3.71 -8.79 0.58
N GLY A 54 4.74 -8.17 -0.01
CA GLY A 54 6.01 -8.84 -0.31
C GLY A 54 6.72 -9.35 0.95
N CYS A 55 6.89 -8.49 1.95
CA CYS A 55 7.48 -8.89 3.23
C CYS A 55 6.63 -9.97 3.93
N LEU A 56 5.31 -9.89 3.84
CA LEU A 56 4.41 -10.89 4.41
C LEU A 56 4.61 -12.27 3.77
N ILE A 57 4.79 -12.34 2.45
CA ILE A 57 5.11 -13.59 1.75
C ILE A 57 6.45 -14.14 2.23
N ILE A 58 7.48 -13.29 2.30
CA ILE A 58 8.84 -13.70 2.73
C ILE A 58 8.82 -14.21 4.17
N LEU A 59 8.17 -13.51 5.09
CA LEU A 59 8.02 -13.93 6.49
C LEU A 59 7.19 -15.21 6.61
N GLY A 60 6.16 -15.37 5.77
CA GLY A 60 5.39 -16.61 5.67
C GLY A 60 6.26 -17.80 5.23
N LEU A 61 7.11 -17.61 4.22
CA LEU A 61 8.06 -18.64 3.78
C LEU A 61 9.07 -18.98 4.88
N MET A 62 9.59 -17.97 5.59
CA MET A 62 10.49 -18.18 6.75
C MET A 62 9.82 -18.97 7.86
N LEU A 63 8.55 -18.70 8.15
CA LEU A 63 7.78 -19.44 9.14
C LEU A 63 7.57 -20.90 8.71
N ILE A 64 7.23 -21.13 7.43
CA ILE A 64 7.09 -22.49 6.88
C ILE A 64 8.43 -23.23 6.94
N GLU A 65 9.54 -22.58 6.59
CA GLU A 65 10.87 -23.17 6.68
C GLU A 65 11.23 -23.51 8.14
N ALA A 66 10.91 -22.63 9.09
CA ALA A 66 11.12 -22.89 10.51
C ALA A 66 10.28 -24.07 11.01
N LEU A 67 8.99 -24.14 10.63
CA LEU A 67 8.12 -25.27 10.95
C LEU A 67 8.67 -26.58 10.38
N ARG A 68 9.05 -26.57 9.10
CA ARG A 68 9.67 -27.73 8.44
C ARG A 68 10.94 -28.15 9.17
N HIS A 69 11.77 -27.20 9.58
CA HIS A 69 13.02 -27.47 10.29
C HIS A 69 12.78 -28.06 11.69
N VAL A 70 11.80 -27.56 12.46
CA VAL A 70 11.42 -28.16 13.75
C VAL A 70 10.87 -29.57 13.54
N SER A 71 9.94 -29.76 12.60
CA SER A 71 9.37 -31.09 12.34
C SER A 71 10.41 -32.09 11.85
N ALA A 72 11.35 -31.67 11.00
CA ALA A 72 12.44 -32.52 10.52
C ALA A 72 13.38 -32.92 11.67
N GLN A 73 13.82 -31.97 12.49
CA GLN A 73 14.69 -32.27 13.65
C GLN A 73 13.97 -33.13 14.70
N ASN A 74 12.68 -32.91 14.90
CA ASN A 74 11.87 -33.71 15.81
C ASN A 74 11.73 -35.17 15.35
N LYS A 75 11.53 -35.42 14.05
CA LYS A 75 11.48 -36.78 13.48
C LYS A 75 12.80 -37.51 13.71
N VAL A 76 13.93 -36.87 13.40
CA VAL A 76 15.27 -37.46 13.60
C VAL A 76 15.54 -37.75 15.08
N TYR A 77 15.10 -36.87 15.98
CA TYR A 77 15.21 -37.10 17.42
C TYR A 77 14.39 -38.30 17.90
N GLN A 78 13.15 -38.47 17.40
CA GLN A 78 12.31 -39.62 17.75
C GLN A 78 12.88 -40.95 17.21
N GLU A 79 13.43 -40.94 16.00
CA GLU A 79 14.07 -42.12 15.40
C GLU A 79 15.30 -42.56 16.20
N LEU A 80 16.12 -41.61 16.66
CA LEU A 80 17.26 -41.89 17.53
C LEU A 80 16.82 -42.51 18.86
N LYS A 81 15.72 -42.03 19.44
CA LYS A 81 15.15 -42.55 20.69
C LYS A 81 14.60 -43.98 20.52
N SER A 82 14.08 -44.31 19.34
CA SER A 82 13.55 -45.65 19.03
C SER A 82 14.60 -46.71 18.73
N ASN A 83 15.87 -46.33 18.50
CA ASN A 83 16.96 -47.25 18.17
C ASN A 83 18.00 -47.32 19.31
N PRO A 84 17.91 -48.33 20.21
CA PRO A 84 18.80 -48.45 21.39
C PRO A 84 20.29 -48.61 21.03
N SER A 85 20.60 -49.09 19.83
CA SER A 85 21.97 -49.34 19.36
C SER A 85 22.76 -48.07 18.99
N LEU A 86 22.07 -46.97 18.65
CA LEU A 86 22.67 -45.66 18.38
C LEU A 86 22.56 -44.69 19.56
N TYR A 87 21.83 -45.06 20.60
CA TYR A 87 21.53 -44.19 21.74
C TYR A 87 22.76 -44.06 22.66
N LYS A 88 23.57 -43.03 22.42
CA LYS A 88 24.60 -42.57 23.37
C LYS A 88 24.14 -41.26 24.02
N PRO A 89 24.32 -41.06 25.34
CA PRO A 89 23.97 -39.81 26.02
C PRO A 89 24.60 -38.56 25.37
N GLU A 90 25.85 -38.70 24.89
CA GLU A 90 26.58 -37.65 24.16
C GLU A 90 25.94 -37.27 22.82
N THR A 91 25.29 -38.21 22.13
CA THR A 91 24.61 -37.94 20.86
C THR A 91 23.23 -37.30 21.08
N GLU A 92 22.53 -37.69 22.13
CA GLU A 92 21.22 -37.14 22.48
C GLU A 92 21.29 -35.63 22.77
N SER A 93 22.29 -35.20 23.56
CA SER A 93 22.48 -33.78 23.91
C SER A 93 22.69 -32.90 22.66
N VAL A 94 23.40 -33.40 21.65
CA VAL A 94 23.63 -32.71 20.37
C VAL A 94 22.33 -32.54 19.57
N TYR A 95 21.47 -33.57 19.53
CA TYR A 95 20.18 -33.47 18.84
C TYR A 95 19.18 -32.57 19.57
N LEU A 96 19.12 -32.68 20.90
CA LEU A 96 18.32 -31.77 21.73
C LEU A 96 18.74 -30.31 21.50
N MET A 97 20.04 -30.03 21.46
CA MET A 97 20.55 -28.68 21.17
C MET A 97 20.09 -28.17 19.79
N LYS A 98 20.10 -29.02 18.76
CA LYS A 98 19.61 -28.68 17.41
C LYS A 98 18.10 -28.43 17.41
N LEU A 99 17.33 -29.24 18.15
CA LEU A 99 15.89 -29.09 18.29
C LEU A 99 15.52 -27.78 19.00
N PHE A 100 16.15 -27.47 20.13
CA PHE A 100 15.95 -26.19 20.84
C PHE A 100 16.31 -24.99 19.97
N ARG A 101 17.39 -25.09 19.19
CA ARG A 101 17.76 -24.06 18.22
C ARG A 101 16.66 -23.85 17.16
N ALA A 102 16.09 -24.94 16.64
CA ALA A 102 15.01 -24.87 15.66
C ALA A 102 13.71 -24.29 16.27
N GLN A 103 13.35 -24.70 17.50
CA GLN A 103 12.17 -24.17 18.22
C GLN A 103 12.29 -22.67 18.47
N ARG A 104 13.45 -22.19 18.92
CA ARG A 104 13.68 -20.75 19.11
C ARG A 104 13.52 -19.98 17.80
N ASN A 105 14.07 -20.49 16.71
CA ASN A 105 13.96 -19.85 15.39
C ASN A 105 12.50 -19.83 14.90
N LEU A 106 11.71 -20.87 15.19
CA LEU A 106 10.27 -20.88 14.95
C LEU A 106 9.57 -19.74 15.70
N TYR A 107 9.84 -19.57 17.00
CA TYR A 107 9.27 -18.46 17.77
C TYR A 107 9.66 -17.10 17.19
N ILE A 108 10.93 -16.88 16.85
CA ILE A 108 11.40 -15.62 16.24
C ILE A 108 10.63 -15.33 14.94
N SER A 109 10.52 -16.32 14.04
CA SER A 109 9.81 -16.15 12.77
C SER A 109 8.31 -15.92 12.96
N GLY A 110 7.67 -16.61 13.91
CA GLY A 110 6.25 -16.45 14.21
C GLY A 110 5.93 -15.11 14.84
N PHE A 111 6.75 -14.67 15.79
CA PHE A 111 6.59 -13.35 16.41
C PHE A 111 6.82 -12.22 15.41
N SER A 112 7.77 -12.36 14.48
CA SER A 112 8.00 -11.34 13.46
C SER A 112 6.81 -11.24 12.51
N LEU A 113 6.28 -12.37 12.03
CA LEU A 113 5.07 -12.36 11.22
C LEU A 113 3.88 -11.70 11.96
N PHE A 114 3.71 -12.02 13.25
CA PHE A 114 2.67 -11.41 14.07
C PHE A 114 2.87 -9.90 14.24
N LEU A 115 4.07 -9.45 14.58
CA LEU A 115 4.39 -8.04 14.73
C LEU A 115 4.23 -7.29 13.41
N TRP A 116 4.50 -7.92 12.26
CA TRP A 116 4.24 -7.32 10.96
C TRP A 116 2.76 -7.01 10.74
N PHE A 117 1.85 -7.89 11.16
CA PHE A 117 0.41 -7.61 11.14
C PHE A 117 0.03 -6.45 12.07
N VAL A 118 0.58 -6.43 13.29
CA VAL A 118 0.36 -5.35 14.25
C VAL A 118 0.87 -4.02 13.68
N PHE A 119 2.06 -4.01 13.10
CA PHE A 119 2.66 -2.83 12.49
C PHE A 119 1.80 -2.29 11.35
N ARG A 120 1.35 -3.15 10.42
CA ARG A 120 0.44 -2.76 9.34
C ARG A 120 -0.84 -2.13 9.90
N ARG A 121 -1.44 -2.76 10.92
CA ARG A 121 -2.66 -2.25 11.56
C ARG A 121 -2.43 -0.88 12.22
N LEU A 122 -1.31 -0.70 12.93
CA LEU A 122 -0.95 0.56 13.58
C LEU A 122 -0.74 1.69 12.57
N VAL A 123 0.01 1.44 11.49
CA VAL A 123 0.26 2.45 10.45
C VAL A 123 -1.06 2.89 9.80
N THR A 124 -1.95 1.95 9.48
CA THR A 124 -3.28 2.30 8.92
C THR A 124 -4.11 3.10 9.92
N LEU A 125 -4.17 2.67 11.19
CA LEU A 125 -4.91 3.38 12.23
C LEU A 125 -4.40 4.81 12.44
N ILE A 126 -3.09 5.03 12.40
CA ILE A 126 -2.52 6.37 12.55
C ILE A 126 -2.84 7.24 11.34
N ALA A 127 -2.78 6.66 10.13
CA ALA A 127 -3.17 7.36 8.90
C ALA A 127 -4.66 7.76 8.94
N ASP A 128 -5.54 6.87 9.40
CA ASP A 128 -6.97 7.13 9.53
C ASP A 128 -7.24 8.19 10.61
N HIS A 129 -6.59 8.08 11.77
CA HIS A 129 -6.68 9.07 12.84
C HIS A 129 -6.25 10.46 12.37
N ALA A 130 -5.17 10.55 11.57
CA ALA A 130 -4.71 11.81 10.99
C ALA A 130 -5.74 12.41 10.03
N ARG A 131 -6.37 11.59 9.18
CA ARG A 131 -7.44 12.02 8.25
C ARG A 131 -8.66 12.55 9.00
N VAL A 132 -9.13 11.81 10.02
CA VAL A 132 -10.29 12.20 10.84
C VAL A 132 -10.00 13.48 11.60
N THR A 133 -8.80 13.64 12.16
CA THR A 133 -8.43 14.87 12.89
C THR A 133 -8.45 16.09 11.97
N VAL A 134 -7.89 15.98 10.76
CA VAL A 134 -7.88 17.09 9.78
C VAL A 134 -9.30 17.41 9.30
N ALA A 135 -10.13 16.39 9.03
CA ALA A 135 -11.52 16.60 8.65
C ALA A 135 -12.33 17.26 9.78
N GLY A 136 -12.07 16.89 11.03
CA GLY A 136 -12.68 17.51 12.21
C GLY A 136 -12.28 18.98 12.38
N GLU A 137 -10.99 19.30 12.22
CA GLU A 137 -10.50 20.69 12.26
C GLU A 137 -11.13 21.55 11.15
N ALA A 138 -11.23 21.02 9.92
CA ALA A 138 -11.87 21.71 8.80
C ALA A 138 -13.37 21.92 9.02
N SER A 139 -14.09 20.90 9.49
CA SER A 139 -15.52 20.99 9.82
C SER A 139 -15.78 22.01 10.93
N LEU A 140 -14.94 22.03 11.97
CA LEU A 140 -15.05 22.99 13.06
C LEU A 140 -14.74 24.42 12.59
N ALA A 141 -13.75 24.61 11.71
CA ALA A 141 -13.48 25.90 11.09
C ALA A 141 -14.64 26.38 10.20
N GLN A 142 -15.26 25.48 9.43
CA GLN A 142 -16.42 25.79 8.61
C GLN A 142 -17.64 26.14 9.47
N ALA A 143 -17.90 25.39 10.54
CA ALA A 143 -18.97 25.67 11.49
C ALA A 143 -18.78 27.03 12.16
N LYS A 144 -17.57 27.35 12.63
CA LYS A 144 -17.25 28.68 13.17
C LYS A 144 -17.46 29.80 12.16
N SER A 145 -17.01 29.61 10.93
CA SER A 145 -17.17 30.61 9.86
C SER A 145 -18.64 30.82 9.52
N ALA A 146 -19.45 29.76 9.48
CA ALA A 146 -20.89 29.83 9.26
C ALA A 146 -21.62 30.49 10.45
N THR A 147 -21.23 30.17 11.69
CA THR A 147 -21.77 30.84 12.89
C THR A 147 -21.39 32.30 12.93
N GLU A 148 -20.16 32.67 12.57
CA GLU A 148 -19.73 34.07 12.51
C GLU A 148 -20.46 34.83 11.39
N ALA A 149 -20.65 34.22 10.21
CA ALA A 149 -21.46 34.80 9.15
C ALA A 149 -22.93 34.97 9.55
N ALA A 150 -23.53 33.96 10.21
CA ALA A 150 -24.88 34.04 10.74
C ALA A 150 -24.99 35.09 11.85
N GLN A 151 -24.00 35.19 12.74
CA GLN A 151 -23.95 36.20 13.78
C GLN A 151 -23.83 37.60 13.18
N ARG A 152 -23.00 37.80 12.15
CA ARG A 152 -22.90 39.06 11.39
C ARG A 152 -24.24 39.44 10.75
N LEU A 153 -24.95 38.47 10.16
CA LEU A 153 -26.30 38.67 9.60
C LEU A 153 -27.34 38.98 10.69
N MET A 154 -27.26 38.35 11.86
CA MET A 154 -28.20 38.58 12.98
C MET A 154 -27.93 39.88 13.74
N SER A 155 -26.65 40.26 13.91
CA SER A 155 -26.27 41.57 14.46
C SER A 155 -26.49 42.70 13.45
N GLY A 156 -26.51 42.38 12.16
CA GLY A 156 -27.00 43.24 11.09
C GLY A 156 -28.52 43.20 10.98
N SER A 157 -29.24 43.71 11.99
CA SER A 157 -30.68 43.98 11.93
C SER A 157 -30.94 45.46 12.24
N PRO A 158 -31.94 46.10 11.61
CA PRO A 158 -31.85 47.40 10.96
C PRO A 158 -31.81 48.54 11.98
N THR A 159 -30.63 49.07 12.24
CA THR A 159 -30.47 50.34 12.94
C THR A 159 -29.58 51.25 12.12
N SER A 160 -30.10 51.67 10.97
CA SER A 160 -29.81 52.99 10.43
C SER A 160 -30.93 53.39 9.48
N GLY A 161 -31.88 54.15 10.01
CA GLY A 161 -32.75 54.97 9.17
C GLY A 161 -31.92 56.08 8.56
N SER A 162 -31.43 55.88 7.34
CA SER A 162 -31.06 56.95 6.42
C SER A 162 -30.88 56.39 5.01
N SER A 163 -31.48 57.06 4.02
CA SER A 163 -31.34 56.86 2.56
C SER A 163 -31.85 55.54 1.94
N SER A 164 -33.17 55.43 1.83
CA SER A 164 -33.93 54.36 1.16
C SER A 164 -33.93 54.43 -0.39
N ALA A 165 -32.88 54.92 -1.04
CA ALA A 165 -32.84 55.04 -2.50
C ALA A 165 -31.55 54.49 -3.13
N ASP A 166 -30.40 54.65 -2.47
CA ASP A 166 -29.10 54.21 -3.03
C ASP A 166 -28.78 52.73 -2.72
N THR A 167 -29.31 52.18 -1.62
CA THR A 167 -29.03 50.80 -1.17
C THR A 167 -29.77 49.75 -2.00
N GLU A 168 -30.99 50.04 -2.47
CA GLU A 168 -31.79 49.12 -3.29
C GLU A 168 -31.17 48.93 -4.68
N GLY A 169 -30.66 50.02 -5.28
CA GLY A 169 -29.90 49.97 -6.53
C GLY A 169 -28.55 49.23 -6.40
N HIS A 170 -27.83 49.38 -5.28
CA HIS A 170 -26.58 48.64 -5.05
C HIS A 170 -26.82 47.13 -4.86
N LEU A 171 -27.87 46.74 -4.12
CA LEU A 171 -28.25 45.33 -3.98
C LEU A 171 -28.72 44.71 -5.30
N GLU A 172 -29.49 45.43 -6.12
CA GLU A 172 -29.89 44.93 -7.45
C GLU A 172 -28.70 44.76 -8.40
N VAL A 173 -27.73 45.68 -8.37
CA VAL A 173 -26.48 45.58 -9.14
C VAL A 173 -25.63 44.40 -8.66
N GLU A 174 -25.56 44.15 -7.36
CA GLU A 174 -24.80 43.01 -6.81
C GLU A 174 -25.49 41.66 -7.10
N ILE A 175 -26.82 41.61 -7.01
CA ILE A 175 -27.61 40.42 -7.37
C ILE A 175 -27.49 40.10 -8.87
N THR A 176 -27.50 41.11 -9.74
CA THR A 176 -27.32 40.91 -11.19
C THR A 176 -25.89 40.45 -11.52
N LYS A 177 -24.88 41.01 -10.85
CA LYS A 177 -23.48 40.56 -10.99
C LYS A 177 -23.28 39.12 -10.52
N LEU A 178 -23.81 38.76 -9.35
CA LEU A 178 -23.74 37.39 -8.82
C LEU A 178 -24.50 36.39 -9.72
N ARG A 179 -25.64 36.78 -10.31
CA ARG A 179 -26.33 35.96 -11.31
C ARG A 179 -25.49 35.78 -12.58
N GLY A 180 -24.75 36.80 -13.00
CA GLY A 180 -23.78 36.71 -14.10
C GLY A 180 -22.69 35.69 -13.79
N GLU A 181 -22.03 35.83 -12.64
CA GLU A 181 -20.96 34.91 -12.20
C GLU A 181 -21.46 33.46 -12.07
N ILE A 182 -22.69 33.25 -11.58
CA ILE A 182 -23.32 31.92 -11.51
C ILE A 182 -23.53 31.33 -12.91
N ASN A 183 -23.95 32.13 -13.88
CA ASN A 183 -24.15 31.67 -15.25
C ASN A 183 -22.81 31.35 -15.93
N ASP A 184 -21.80 32.21 -15.76
CA ASP A 184 -20.46 31.99 -16.30
C ASP A 184 -19.82 30.71 -15.72
N LEU A 185 -19.94 30.52 -14.40
CA LEU A 185 -19.46 29.30 -13.73
C LEU A 185 -20.21 28.05 -14.20
N LYS A 186 -21.51 28.18 -14.48
CA LYS A 186 -22.31 27.06 -15.01
C LYS A 186 -21.90 26.71 -16.43
N GLU A 187 -21.64 27.70 -17.28
CA GLU A 187 -21.11 27.49 -18.64
C GLU A 187 -19.72 26.84 -18.59
N GLN A 188 -18.82 27.33 -17.74
CA GLN A 188 -17.51 26.70 -17.52
C GLN A 188 -17.65 25.25 -17.04
N LEU A 189 -18.56 24.97 -16.11
CA LEU A 189 -18.81 23.61 -15.65
C LEU A 189 -19.32 22.70 -16.77
N GLU A 190 -20.24 23.16 -17.61
CA GLU A 190 -20.72 22.38 -18.76
C GLU A 190 -19.60 22.10 -19.78
N THR A 191 -18.74 23.09 -20.06
CA THR A 191 -17.59 22.90 -20.97
C THR A 191 -16.57 21.91 -20.41
N GLU A 192 -16.24 21.98 -19.12
CA GLU A 192 -15.33 21.04 -18.46
C GLU A 192 -15.94 19.62 -18.38
N VAL A 193 -17.23 19.49 -18.11
CA VAL A 193 -17.92 18.20 -18.14
C VAL A 193 -17.89 17.59 -19.54
N ALA A 194 -18.10 18.40 -20.58
CA ALA A 194 -18.00 17.96 -21.97
C ALA A 194 -16.55 17.55 -22.33
N ALA A 195 -15.55 18.32 -21.90
CA ALA A 195 -14.13 18.01 -22.09
C ALA A 195 -13.75 16.71 -21.37
N HIS A 196 -14.16 16.52 -20.12
CA HIS A 196 -13.92 15.31 -19.34
C HIS A 196 -14.58 14.07 -19.98
N LYS A 197 -15.82 14.21 -20.49
CA LYS A 197 -16.49 13.13 -21.22
C LYS A 197 -15.75 12.73 -22.49
N ARG A 198 -15.24 13.70 -23.26
CA ARG A 198 -14.39 13.46 -24.45
C ARG A 198 -13.06 12.80 -24.08
N ALA A 199 -12.40 13.26 -23.03
CA ALA A 199 -11.16 12.66 -22.56
C ALA A 199 -11.37 11.20 -22.13
N LYS A 200 -12.47 10.91 -21.43
CA LYS A 200 -12.82 9.55 -21.02
C LYS A 200 -13.04 8.62 -22.22
N THR A 201 -13.78 9.05 -23.24
CA THR A 201 -13.99 8.23 -24.45
C THR A 201 -12.69 8.02 -25.23
N GLN A 202 -11.80 9.02 -25.28
CA GLN A 202 -10.46 8.86 -25.87
C GLN A 202 -9.60 7.84 -25.11
N VAL A 203 -9.61 7.85 -23.78
CA VAL A 203 -8.88 6.88 -22.95
C VAL A 203 -9.41 5.47 -23.17
N GLU A 204 -10.74 5.30 -23.24
CA GLU A 204 -11.36 4.00 -23.54
C GLU A 204 -10.97 3.48 -24.94
N ALA A 205 -10.99 4.36 -25.95
CA ALA A 205 -10.55 4.04 -27.31
C ALA A 205 -9.06 3.64 -27.36
N ILE A 206 -8.17 4.40 -26.72
CA ILE A 206 -6.73 4.08 -26.62
C ILE A 206 -6.53 2.73 -25.92
N THR A 207 -7.30 2.46 -24.86
CA THR A 207 -7.22 1.18 -24.15
C THR A 207 -7.63 -0.01 -25.03
N MET A 208 -8.67 0.14 -25.86
CA MET A 208 -9.06 -0.89 -26.82
C MET A 208 -8.01 -1.10 -27.90
N GLN A 209 -7.44 -0.02 -28.45
CA GLN A 209 -6.35 -0.09 -29.43
C GLN A 209 -5.11 -0.77 -28.84
N ALA A 210 -4.72 -0.44 -27.61
CA ALA A 210 -3.60 -1.08 -26.92
C ALA A 210 -3.81 -2.58 -26.72
N LYS A 211 -5.04 -3.00 -26.37
CA LYS A 211 -5.40 -4.43 -26.27
C LYS A 211 -5.31 -5.14 -27.62
N GLN A 212 -5.75 -4.50 -28.70
CA GLN A 212 -5.65 -5.08 -30.05
C GLN A 212 -4.19 -5.19 -30.49
N ALA A 213 -3.39 -4.15 -30.28
CA ALA A 213 -1.95 -4.15 -30.57
C ALA A 213 -1.21 -5.25 -29.80
N THR A 214 -1.56 -5.47 -28.53
CA THR A 214 -0.98 -6.55 -27.72
C THR A 214 -1.30 -7.93 -28.32
N LYS A 215 -2.55 -8.15 -28.76
CA LYS A 215 -2.95 -9.42 -29.40
C LYS A 215 -2.20 -9.67 -30.72
N GLU A 216 -2.06 -8.65 -31.56
CA GLU A 216 -1.30 -8.78 -32.81
C GLU A 216 0.19 -9.02 -32.53
N TYR A 217 0.75 -8.36 -31.50
CA TYR A 217 2.12 -8.60 -31.06
C TYR A 217 2.34 -10.05 -30.59
N ASP A 218 1.43 -10.60 -29.77
CA ASP A 218 1.49 -11.99 -29.31
C ASP A 218 1.39 -12.98 -30.49
N ARG A 219 0.50 -12.71 -31.44
CA ARG A 219 0.34 -13.51 -32.65
C ARG A 219 1.60 -13.52 -33.51
N VAL A 220 2.16 -12.35 -33.81
CA VAL A 220 3.40 -12.23 -34.61
C VAL A 220 4.56 -12.90 -33.89
N THR A 221 4.65 -12.78 -32.56
CA THR A 221 5.65 -13.47 -31.75
C THR A 221 5.51 -14.99 -31.88
N ALA A 222 4.29 -15.52 -31.82
CA ALA A 222 4.03 -16.94 -32.02
C ALA A 222 4.39 -17.41 -33.45
N GLU A 223 4.05 -16.63 -34.48
CA GLU A 223 4.44 -16.90 -35.88
C GLU A 223 5.98 -16.90 -36.03
N CYS A 224 6.68 -15.93 -35.42
CA CYS A 224 8.15 -15.89 -35.42
C CYS A 224 8.77 -17.11 -34.72
N GLN A 225 8.21 -17.55 -33.59
CA GLN A 225 8.65 -18.77 -32.90
C GLN A 225 8.42 -20.02 -33.74
N GLN A 226 7.29 -20.11 -34.45
CA GLN A 226 7.02 -21.23 -35.36
C GLN A 226 7.99 -21.23 -36.55
N LEU A 227 8.27 -20.06 -37.13
CA LEU A 227 9.24 -19.93 -38.22
C LEU A 227 10.66 -20.28 -37.76
N GLN A 228 11.08 -19.85 -36.56
CA GLN A 228 12.37 -20.25 -35.98
C GLN A 228 12.46 -21.77 -35.79
N LYS A 229 11.41 -22.43 -35.29
CA LYS A 229 11.38 -23.89 -35.19
C LYS A 229 11.47 -24.58 -36.54
N LYS A 230 10.75 -24.08 -37.56
CA LYS A 230 10.83 -24.61 -38.93
C LYS A 230 12.22 -24.41 -39.55
N LEU A 231 12.83 -23.23 -39.37
CA LEU A 231 14.20 -22.96 -39.81
C LEU A 231 15.23 -23.86 -39.11
N ALA A 232 15.10 -24.07 -37.80
CA ALA A 232 15.96 -24.99 -37.07
C ALA A 232 15.81 -26.45 -37.55
N ALA A 233 14.59 -26.88 -37.87
CA ALA A 233 14.33 -28.20 -38.43
C ALA A 233 14.92 -28.38 -39.85
N ILE A 234 14.86 -27.34 -40.69
CA ILE A 234 15.45 -27.34 -42.04
C ILE A 234 16.99 -27.26 -41.98
N GLY A 235 17.54 -26.49 -41.04
CA GLY A 235 18.99 -26.38 -40.83
C GLY A 235 19.61 -27.69 -40.32
N GLY A 236 18.90 -28.42 -39.46
CA GLY A 236 19.34 -29.72 -38.94
C GLY A 236 19.38 -30.86 -39.98
N ASP A 237 18.65 -30.73 -41.10
CA ASP A 237 18.61 -31.75 -42.16
C ASP A 237 19.77 -31.62 -43.17
N SER A 238 20.54 -30.51 -43.09
CA SER A 238 21.70 -30.28 -43.97
C SER A 238 23.03 -30.85 -43.46
N GLU A 239 23.14 -31.18 -42.16
CA GLU A 239 24.35 -31.82 -41.59
C GLU A 239 24.36 -33.35 -41.72
N GLY A 240 23.24 -33.98 -42.10
CA GLY A 240 23.10 -35.44 -42.19
C GLY A 240 23.54 -36.10 -43.50
N LYS A 241 23.90 -35.32 -44.54
CA LYS A 241 24.10 -35.85 -45.92
C LYS A 241 25.54 -35.78 -46.46
N LYS A 242 26.54 -35.72 -45.58
CA LYS A 242 27.98 -35.74 -45.94
C LYS A 242 28.74 -36.83 -45.18
N LYS A 243 28.28 -38.08 -45.24
CA LYS A 243 29.11 -39.27 -45.00
C LYS A 243 28.51 -40.45 -45.76
N ASP A 244 28.89 -40.55 -47.04
CA ASP A 244 29.09 -41.82 -47.74
C ASP A 244 30.49 -41.73 -48.38
#